data_AF-A0A497JE80-F1
#
_entry.id   AF-A0A497JE80-F1
#
_cell.length_a   1.000
_cell.length_b   1.000
_cell.length_c   1.000
_cell.angle_alpha   90.00
_cell.angle_beta   90.00
_cell.angle_gamma   90.00
#
_symmetry.space_group_name_H-M   'P 1'
#
loop_
_entity.id
_entity.type
_entity.pdbx_description
1 polymer ?
#
loop_
_entity_poly.entity_id
_entity_poly.type
_entity_poly.pdbx_seq_one_letter_code
_entity_poly.pdbx_strand_id
1 'polypeptide(L)'
;MPSIIAPMLICIGVGFGTLTGLVPGLHVNTLVVMLLSLLPSLSIDKYSAVALIIAMSITHSFVDYIPSILLGAPEEDSVLSVLPGHRLLLKGKGYKAIKLTVVGGIGSLALCVAILPIGITAFPYLYTISKKPYLIF
;
A
#
# COMPACT_ATOMS: atom_id res chain seq x y z
N MET A 1 -2.41 -25.02 -5.98
CA MET A 1 -3.62 -24.75 -5.15
C MET A 1 -3.17 -23.89 -3.98
N PRO A 2 -3.95 -22.89 -3.54
CA PRO A 2 -3.61 -22.13 -2.35
C PRO A 2 -3.47 -23.12 -1.19
N SER A 3 -2.28 -23.19 -0.61
CA SER A 3 -2.01 -24.08 0.52
C SER A 3 -2.78 -23.56 1.75
N ILE A 4 -3.10 -24.46 2.69
CA ILE A 4 -3.71 -24.12 3.99
C ILE A 4 -2.89 -23.07 4.77
N ILE A 5 -1.62 -22.88 4.38
CA ILE A 5 -0.65 -21.96 4.97
C ILE A 5 -0.91 -20.50 4.54
N ALA A 6 -1.57 -20.27 3.39
CA ALA A 6 -1.85 -18.93 2.86
C ALA A 6 -2.51 -17.95 3.87
N PRO A 7 -3.60 -18.31 4.57
CA PRO A 7 -4.20 -17.40 5.57
C PRO A 7 -3.24 -17.06 6.73
N MET A 8 -2.42 -18.01 7.17
CA MET A 8 -1.42 -17.75 8.22
C MET A 8 -0.36 -16.75 7.73
N LEU A 9 0.11 -16.88 6.49
CA LEU A 9 1.04 -15.95 5.88
C LEU A 9 0.45 -14.55 5.66
N ILE A 10 -0.86 -14.45 5.39
CA ILE A 10 -1.57 -13.17 5.35
C ILE A 10 -1.53 -12.49 6.72
N CYS A 11 -1.84 -13.21 7.81
CA CYS A 11 -1.76 -12.67 9.16
C CYS A 11 -0.33 -12.19 9.51
N ILE A 12 0.69 -12.96 9.12
CA ILE A 12 2.10 -12.57 9.27
C ILE A 12 2.40 -11.30 8.47
N GLY A 13 1.91 -11.21 7.23
CA GLY A 13 2.02 -10.02 6.39
C GLY A 13 1.40 -8.78 7.05
N VAL A 14 0.19 -8.90 7.61
CA VAL A 14 -0.47 -7.81 8.37
C VAL A 14 0.39 -7.38 9.57
N GLY A 15 0.99 -8.33 10.29
CA GLY A 15 1.91 -8.03 11.38
C GLY A 15 3.12 -7.21 10.93
N PHE A 16 3.84 -7.69 9.90
CA PHE A 16 4.99 -6.96 9.35
C PHE A 16 4.62 -5.61 8.74
N GLY A 17 3.47 -5.52 8.08
CA GLY A 17 2.95 -4.27 7.52
C GLY A 17 2.65 -3.25 8.62
N THR A 18 2.07 -3.70 9.73
CA THR A 18 1.79 -2.84 10.90
C THR A 18 3.08 -2.34 11.54
N LEU A 19 4.05 -3.23 11.75
CA LEU A 19 5.36 -2.86 12.31
C LEU A 19 6.07 -1.83 11.44
N THR A 20 6.13 -2.06 10.13
CA THR A 20 6.80 -1.14 9.23
C THR A 20 6.05 0.15 8.98
N GLY A 21 4.71 0.12 9.00
CA GLY A 21 3.92 1.34 8.89
C GLY A 21 4.09 2.23 10.12
N LEU A 22 4.22 1.66 11.33
CA LEU A 22 4.41 2.45 12.54
C LEU A 22 5.81 3.02 12.70
N VAL A 23 6.83 2.37 12.13
CA VAL A 23 8.22 2.83 12.23
C VAL A 23 8.50 3.88 11.15
N PRO A 24 8.68 5.16 11.51
CA PRO A 24 8.99 6.19 10.52
C PRO A 24 10.32 5.90 9.83
N GLY A 25 10.38 6.08 8.50
CA GLY A 25 11.58 5.88 7.69
C GLY A 25 11.78 4.45 7.18
N LEU A 26 11.05 3.44 7.68
CA LEU A 26 10.98 2.13 7.03
C LEU A 26 9.87 2.14 5.98
N HIS A 27 10.16 1.62 4.79
CA HIS A 27 9.19 1.55 3.69
C HIS A 27 8.99 0.10 3.26
N VAL A 28 7.77 -0.24 2.85
CA VAL A 28 7.41 -1.60 2.43
C VAL A 28 8.32 -2.15 1.32
N ASN A 29 8.75 -1.31 0.38
CA ASN A 29 9.60 -1.70 -0.76
C ASN A 29 10.89 -2.39 -0.30
N THR A 30 11.53 -1.89 0.77
CA THR A 30 12.77 -2.46 1.31
C THR A 30 12.53 -3.87 1.87
N LEU A 31 11.40 -4.07 2.57
CA LEU A 31 11.02 -5.39 3.06
C LEU A 31 10.69 -6.35 1.93
N VAL A 32 10.01 -5.90 0.88
CA VAL A 32 9.67 -6.76 -0.26
C VAL A 32 10.94 -7.30 -0.92
N VAL A 33 11.96 -6.46 -1.12
CA VAL A 33 13.25 -6.90 -1.66
C VAL A 33 13.90 -7.94 -0.75
N MET A 34 13.97 -7.68 0.56
CA MET A 34 14.51 -8.62 1.54
C MET A 34 13.76 -9.97 1.53
N LEU A 35 12.42 -9.92 1.48
CA LEU A 35 11.58 -11.11 1.48
C LEU A 35 11.73 -11.91 0.17
N LEU A 36 11.86 -11.22 -0.97
CA LEU A 36 12.17 -11.83 -2.27
C LEU A 36 13.53 -12.51 -2.29
N SER A 37 14.54 -11.94 -1.63
CA SER A 37 15.85 -12.59 -1.51
C SER A 37 15.83 -13.84 -0.63
N LEU A 38 14.94 -13.91 0.36
CA LEU A 38 14.79 -15.06 1.26
C LEU A 38 13.88 -16.15 0.71
N LEU A 39 12.99 -15.81 -0.23
CA LEU A 39 12.00 -16.73 -0.81
C LEU A 39 12.56 -18.04 -1.35
N PRO A 40 13.72 -18.10 -2.04
CA PRO A 40 14.31 -19.37 -2.49
C PRO A 40 14.65 -20.33 -1.34
N SER A 41 14.94 -19.80 -0.16
CA SER A 41 15.29 -20.57 1.04
C SER A 41 14.05 -21.03 1.82
N LEU A 42 12.90 -20.39 1.60
CA LEU A 42 11.63 -20.80 2.21
C LEU A 42 10.89 -21.72 1.25
N SER A 43 10.51 -22.92 1.70
CA SER A 43 9.70 -23.87 0.94
C SER A 43 8.22 -23.44 0.83
N ILE A 44 7.97 -22.19 0.46
CA ILE A 44 6.64 -21.58 0.34
C ILE A 44 6.23 -21.51 -1.14
N ASP A 45 4.97 -21.82 -1.41
CA ASP A 45 4.39 -21.68 -2.74
C ASP A 45 4.29 -20.20 -3.19
N LYS A 46 4.48 -19.96 -4.49
CA LYS A 46 4.54 -18.61 -5.08
C LYS A 46 3.29 -17.79 -4.78
N TYR A 47 2.10 -18.40 -4.82
CA TYR A 47 0.85 -17.69 -4.54
C TYR A 47 0.74 -17.25 -3.08
N SER A 48 1.25 -18.06 -2.16
CA SER A 48 1.23 -17.75 -0.72
C SER A 48 2.24 -16.64 -0.37
N ALA A 49 3.38 -16.63 -1.04
CA ALA A 49 4.36 -15.55 -0.94
C ALA A 49 3.81 -14.21 -1.45
N VAL A 50 3.13 -14.23 -2.60
CA VAL A 50 2.46 -13.04 -3.14
C VAL A 50 1.37 -12.55 -2.21
N ALA A 51 0.57 -13.45 -1.63
CA ALA A 51 -0.46 -13.09 -0.66
C ALA A 51 0.12 -12.39 0.58
N LEU A 52 1.26 -12.88 1.11
CA LEU A 52 1.99 -12.23 2.20
C LEU A 52 2.44 -10.81 1.82
N ILE A 53 3.08 -10.66 0.67
CA ILE A 53 3.59 -9.36 0.19
C ILE A 53 2.43 -8.36 0.01
N ILE A 54 1.32 -8.78 -0.59
CA ILE A 54 0.15 -7.93 -0.79
C ILE A 54 -0.45 -7.52 0.56
N ALA A 55 -0.66 -8.47 1.47
CA ALA A 55 -1.20 -8.18 2.80
C ALA A 55 -0.31 -7.20 3.59
N MET A 56 1.01 -7.40 3.54
CA MET A 56 1.99 -6.52 4.15
C MET A 56 1.94 -5.11 3.53
N SER A 57 1.91 -5.01 2.20
CA SER A 57 1.94 -3.73 1.50
C SER A 57 0.69 -2.90 1.74
N ILE A 58 -0.48 -3.54 1.66
CA ILE A 58 -1.75 -2.87 1.97
C ILE A 58 -1.70 -2.37 3.42
N THR A 59 -1.37 -3.24 4.37
CA THR A 59 -1.36 -2.86 5.79
C THR A 59 -0.38 -1.72 6.07
N HIS A 60 0.83 -1.79 5.53
CA HIS A 60 1.82 -0.72 5.63
C HIS A 60 1.27 0.63 5.17
N SER A 61 0.70 0.70 3.97
CA SER A 61 0.16 1.94 3.40
C SER A 61 -1.04 2.50 4.15
N PHE A 62 -1.71 1.73 5.01
CA PHE A 62 -2.75 2.28 5.87
C PHE A 62 -2.18 2.80 7.19
N VAL A 63 -1.17 2.10 7.72
CA VAL A 63 -0.60 2.35 9.03
C VAL A 63 0.45 3.47 8.99
N ASP A 64 1.19 3.62 7.89
CA ASP A 64 2.21 4.66 7.68
C ASP A 64 1.65 6.09 7.74
N TYR A 65 0.36 6.27 7.42
CA TYR A 65 -0.34 7.54 7.60
C TYR A 65 -0.37 8.01 9.06
N ILE A 66 -0.32 7.11 10.04
CA ILE A 66 -0.37 7.47 11.46
C ILE A 66 0.90 8.26 11.85
N PRO A 67 2.12 7.68 11.79
CA PRO A 67 3.32 8.44 12.09
C PRO A 67 3.56 9.55 11.08
N SER A 68 3.18 9.38 9.80
CA SER A 68 3.29 10.44 8.81
C SER A 68 2.51 11.68 9.26
N ILE A 69 1.21 11.57 9.56
CA ILE A 69 0.39 12.72 9.96
C ILE A 69 0.83 13.30 11.31
N LEU A 70 1.12 12.44 12.29
CA LEU A 70 1.38 12.84 13.67
C LEU A 70 2.80 13.33 13.94
N LEU A 71 3.80 12.73 13.30
CA LEU A 71 5.23 12.98 13.55
C LEU A 71 5.92 13.68 12.37
N GLY A 72 5.38 13.57 11.16
CA GLY A 72 5.95 14.17 9.95
C GLY A 72 5.44 15.57 9.63
N ALA A 73 4.74 16.23 10.55
CA ALA A 73 4.17 17.56 10.31
C ALA A 73 5.27 18.59 10.00
N PRO A 74 5.25 19.20 8.80
CA PRO A 74 6.22 20.24 8.45
C PRO A 74 6.02 21.50 9.31
N GLU A 75 7.09 22.24 9.61
CA GLU A 75 7.02 23.52 10.33
C GLU A 75 6.21 24.58 9.55
N GLU A 76 5.64 25.56 10.26
CA GLU A 76 4.70 26.55 9.73
C GLU A 76 5.22 27.31 8.49
N ASP A 77 6.53 27.40 8.28
CA ASP A 77 7.13 28.07 7.12
C ASP A 77 7.08 27.25 5.82
N SER A 78 6.61 25.99 5.88
CA SER A 78 6.55 25.07 4.72
C SER A 78 5.12 24.77 4.24
N VAL A 79 4.15 25.66 4.50
CA VAL A 79 2.70 25.50 4.24
C VAL A 79 2.34 24.94 2.85
N LEU A 80 3.11 25.28 1.82
CA LEU A 80 2.87 24.84 0.44
C LEU A 80 3.04 23.33 0.24
N SER A 81 3.84 22.64 1.07
CA SER A 81 4.06 21.19 1.00
C SER A 81 3.22 20.39 2.01
N VAL A 82 2.43 21.07 2.85
CA VAL A 82 1.68 20.45 3.95
C VAL A 82 0.47 19.67 3.42
N LEU A 83 0.53 18.34 3.51
CA LEU A 83 -0.60 17.45 3.15
C LEU A 83 -1.88 17.84 3.92
N PRO A 84 -3.07 17.56 3.35
CA PRO A 84 -4.35 17.85 4.00
C PRO A 84 -4.47 17.29 5.43
N GLY A 85 -3.84 16.13 5.70
CA GLY A 85 -3.79 15.52 7.03
C GLY A 85 -3.06 16.38 8.06
N HIS A 86 -1.90 16.94 7.71
CA HIS A 86 -1.15 17.85 8.57
C HIS A 86 -1.88 19.17 8.79
N ARG A 87 -2.60 19.69 7.79
CA ARG A 87 -3.45 20.90 7.97
C ARG A 87 -4.53 20.68 9.02
N LEU A 88 -5.09 19.47 9.12
CA LEU A 88 -6.02 19.10 10.17
C LEU A 88 -5.32 18.93 11.52
N LEU A 89 -4.12 18.34 11.54
CA LEU A 89 -3.32 18.22 12.76
C LEU A 89 -2.99 19.58 13.37
N LEU A 90 -2.51 20.55 12.57
CA LEU A 90 -2.21 21.93 12.99
C LEU A 90 -3.45 22.65 13.56
N LYS A 91 -4.65 22.24 13.16
CA LYS A 91 -5.92 22.73 13.72
C LYS A 91 -6.39 21.97 14.97
N GLY A 92 -5.52 21.16 15.59
CA GLY A 92 -5.85 20.30 16.73
C GLY A 92 -6.73 19.09 16.38
N LYS A 93 -6.90 18.76 15.09
CA LYS A 93 -7.83 17.73 14.59
C LYS A 93 -7.09 16.51 14.02
N GLY A 94 -5.93 16.16 14.56
CA GLY A 94 -5.11 15.02 14.10
C GLY A 94 -5.86 13.69 14.07
N TYR A 95 -6.61 13.38 15.13
CA TYR A 95 -7.45 12.17 15.19
C TYR A 95 -8.51 12.13 14.08
N LYS A 96 -9.12 13.28 13.76
CA LYS A 96 -10.09 13.40 12.66
C LYS A 96 -9.41 13.19 11.31
N ALA A 97 -8.17 13.65 11.15
CA ALA A 97 -7.38 13.40 9.94
C ALA A 97 -7.19 11.89 9.71
N ILE A 98 -6.73 11.16 10.74
CA ILE A 98 -6.55 9.71 10.68
C ILE A 98 -7.89 9.01 10.35
N LYS A 99 -8.98 9.39 11.03
CA LYS A 99 -10.30 8.81 10.78
C LYS A 99 -10.76 9.02 9.33
N LEU A 100 -10.54 10.21 8.78
CA LEU A 100 -10.87 10.51 7.37
C LEU A 100 -10.01 9.70 6.40
N THR A 101 -8.73 9.48 6.69
CA THR A 101 -7.87 8.61 5.89
C THR A 101 -8.39 7.18 5.84
N VAL A 102 -8.79 6.61 6.99
CA VAL A 102 -9.36 5.25 7.04
C VAL A 102 -10.66 5.17 6.24
N VAL A 103 -11.57 6.13 6.40
CA VAL A 103 -12.83 6.18 5.62
C VAL A 103 -12.55 6.31 4.13
N GLY A 104 -11.61 7.18 3.75
CA GLY A 104 -11.19 7.36 2.37
C GLY A 104 -10.60 6.09 1.77
N GLY A 105 -9.81 5.34 2.53
CA GLY A 105 -9.24 4.07 2.07
C GLY A 105 -10.25 2.93 1.97
N ILE A 106 -11.27 2.88 2.83
CA ILE A 106 -12.41 1.95 2.65
C ILE A 106 -13.20 2.33 1.39
N GLY A 107 -13.42 3.64 1.17
CA GLY A 107 -14.08 4.15 -0.04
C GLY A 107 -13.28 3.85 -1.31
N SER A 108 -11.95 3.99 -1.26
CA SER A 108 -11.09 3.67 -2.40
C SER A 108 -11.08 2.18 -2.71
N LEU A 109 -11.15 1.30 -1.71
CA LEU A 109 -11.31 -0.14 -1.90
C LEU A 109 -12.63 -0.45 -2.63
N ALA A 110 -13.75 0.12 -2.17
CA ALA A 110 -15.05 -0.07 -2.81
C ALA A 110 -15.05 0.44 -4.26
N LEU A 111 -14.47 1.62 -4.50
CA LEU A 111 -14.34 2.20 -5.83
C LEU A 111 -13.43 1.35 -6.74
N CYS A 112 -12.33 0.83 -6.19
CA CYS A 112 -11.41 -0.05 -6.92
C CYS A 112 -12.11 -1.33 -7.38
N VAL A 113 -12.88 -1.97 -6.49
CA VAL A 113 -13.71 -3.15 -6.84
C VAL A 113 -14.74 -2.82 -7.92
N ALA A 114 -15.39 -1.65 -7.83
CA ALA A 114 -16.37 -1.21 -8.81
C ALA A 114 -15.77 -0.93 -10.20
N ILE A 115 -14.55 -0.38 -10.25
CA ILE A 115 -13.84 -0.05 -11.50
C ILE A 115 -13.07 -1.25 -12.07
N LEU A 116 -12.73 -2.25 -11.25
CA LEU A 116 -12.00 -3.46 -11.64
C LEU A 116 -12.51 -4.12 -12.94
N PRO A 117 -13.82 -4.39 -13.15
CA PRO A 117 -14.31 -5.01 -14.38
C PRO A 117 -14.01 -4.15 -15.62
N ILE A 118 -14.19 -2.83 -15.50
CA ILE A 118 -13.85 -1.88 -16.57
C ILE A 118 -12.35 -1.98 -16.86
N GLY A 119 -11.52 -1.97 -15.82
CA GLY A 119 -10.08 -2.12 -15.93
C GLY A 119 -9.68 -3.40 -16.69
N ILE A 120 -10.25 -4.55 -16.33
CA ILE A 120 -9.98 -5.83 -16.98
C ILE A 120 -10.38 -5.80 -18.46
N THR A 121 -11.54 -5.22 -18.79
CA THR A 121 -11.99 -5.12 -20.19
C THR A 121 -11.20 -4.10 -21.01
N ALA A 122 -10.78 -2.97 -20.42
CA ALA A 122 -10.08 -1.88 -21.09
C ALA A 122 -8.59 -2.19 -21.27
N PHE A 123 -7.98 -2.95 -20.35
CA PHE A 123 -6.57 -3.29 -20.35
C PHE A 123 -6.05 -3.86 -21.69
N PRO A 124 -6.68 -4.84 -22.35
CA PRO A 124 -6.21 -5.34 -23.64
C PRO A 124 -6.20 -4.26 -24.72
N TYR A 125 -7.22 -3.38 -24.77
CA TYR A 125 -7.27 -2.28 -25.73
C TYR A 125 -6.17 -1.25 -25.48
N LEU A 126 -5.95 -0.86 -24.21
CA LEU A 126 -4.87 0.04 -23.82
C LEU A 126 -3.50 -0.55 -24.16
N TYR A 127 -3.31 -1.84 -23.91
CA TYR A 127 -2.07 -2.56 -24.21
C TYR A 127 -1.74 -2.55 -25.72
N THR A 128 -2.75 -2.75 -26.58
CA THR A 128 -2.57 -2.69 -28.04
C THR A 128 -2.20 -1.29 -28.52
N ILE A 129 -2.78 -0.24 -27.93
CA ILE A 129 -2.43 1.16 -28.25
C ILE A 129 -0.99 1.46 -27.83
N SER A 130 -0.60 1.06 -26.62
CA SER A 130 0.75 1.28 -26.07
C SER A 130 1.87 0.51 -26.79
N LYS A 131 1.55 -0.56 -27.52
CA LYS A 131 2.53 -1.28 -28.36
C LYS A 131 2.85 -0.59 -29.68
N LYS A 132 1.95 0.25 -30.21
CA LYS A 132 2.13 0.88 -31.54
C LYS A 132 3.36 1.79 -31.68
N PRO A 133 3.89 2.49 -30.66
CA PRO A 133 5.07 3.35 -30.84
C PRO A 133 6.42 2.62 -30.69
N TYR A 134 6.49 1.34 -30.30
CA TYR A 134 7.76 0.64 -30.04
C TYR A 134 8.13 -0.46 -31.06
N LEU A 135 7.31 -0.69 -32.10
CA LEU A 135 7.56 -1.66 -33.18
C LEU A 135 7.89 -0.99 -34.53
N ILE A 136 8.46 0.22 -34.48
CA ILE A 136 9.02 0.90 -35.65
C ILE A 136 10.53 1.05 -35.40
N PHE A 137 11.25 -0.07 -35.31
CA PHE A 137 12.68 -0.23 -35.65
C PHE A 137 12.99 -1.72 -35.76
#